data_AF-A0A378B265-F1
#
_entry.id   AF-A0A378B265-F1
#
_cell.length_a   1.000
_cell.length_b   1.000
_cell.length_c   1.000
_cell.angle_alpha   90.00
_cell.angle_beta   90.00
_cell.angle_gamma   90.00
#
_symmetry.space_group_name_H-M   'P 1'
#
loop_
_entity.id
_entity.type
_entity.pdbx_description
1 polymer ?
#
loop_
_entity_poly.entity_id
_entity_poly.type
_entity_poly.pdbx_seq_one_letter_code
_entity_poly.pdbx_strand_id
1 'polypeptide(L)'
;MVLNFWLNKYLYLSLAQQRAAPVVKALQAMVTPPDGCCFVNWLRNHDELDLEGIGERNKRQVIRTFAPDKSMSVYQRGVRRRLTPMLDGDTRRIALAHAILLALPGVPVMRYGDEIGMGDDLSLPERYAVRTPMPVVGRGQRRLFPGRRGMICR
;
A
#
# COMPACT_ATOMS: atom_id res chain seq x y z
N MET A 1 7.50 13.62 -15.04
CA MET A 1 6.64 12.65 -14.32
C MET A 1 6.43 13.17 -12.90
N VAL A 2 5.23 13.02 -12.31
CA VAL A 2 4.93 13.51 -10.94
C VAL A 2 4.23 12.42 -10.12
N LEU A 3 4.55 12.30 -8.83
CA LEU A 3 3.94 11.34 -7.92
C LEU A 3 2.47 11.71 -7.62
N ASN A 4 1.55 10.78 -7.86
CA ASN A 4 0.12 10.95 -7.62
C ASN A 4 -0.31 10.60 -6.18
N PHE A 5 0.09 11.44 -5.22
CA PHE A 5 -0.30 11.27 -3.81
C PHE A 5 -1.82 11.39 -3.60
N TRP A 6 -2.49 12.22 -4.41
CA TRP A 6 -3.93 12.39 -4.35
C TRP A 6 -4.66 11.07 -4.61
N LEU A 7 -4.38 10.43 -5.75
CA LEU A 7 -5.05 9.19 -6.13
C LEU A 7 -4.74 8.03 -5.17
N ASN A 8 -3.50 7.94 -4.68
CA ASN A 8 -3.09 6.89 -3.75
C ASN A 8 -3.96 6.89 -2.48
N LYS A 9 -4.22 8.05 -1.88
CA LYS A 9 -5.04 8.18 -0.66
C LYS A 9 -6.49 7.74 -0.89
N TYR A 10 -7.08 8.15 -2.01
CA TYR A 10 -8.46 7.81 -2.35
C TYR A 10 -8.62 6.36 -2.79
N LEU A 11 -7.57 5.73 -3.33
CA LEU A 11 -7.54 4.29 -3.56
C LEU A 11 -7.67 3.53 -2.23
N TYR A 12 -6.89 3.88 -1.21
CA TYR A 12 -7.03 3.25 0.11
C TYR A 12 -8.37 3.54 0.78
N LEU A 13 -8.90 4.75 0.62
CA LEU A 13 -10.25 5.06 1.10
C LEU A 13 -11.31 4.17 0.43
N SER A 14 -11.17 3.92 -0.88
CA SER A 14 -12.07 3.05 -1.64
C SER A 14 -11.98 1.59 -1.18
N LEU A 15 -10.76 1.09 -0.94
CA LEU A 15 -10.53 -0.24 -0.39
C LEU A 15 -11.12 -0.37 1.02
N ALA A 16 -10.92 0.63 1.89
CA ALA A 16 -11.46 0.63 3.25
C ALA A 16 -12.99 0.73 3.30
N GLN A 17 -13.60 1.42 2.32
CA GLN A 17 -15.05 1.54 2.20
C GLN A 17 -15.68 0.40 1.39
N GLN A 18 -14.88 -0.44 0.74
CA GLN A 18 -15.32 -1.43 -0.24
C GLN A 18 -16.23 -0.82 -1.31
N ARG A 19 -15.91 0.40 -1.76
CA ARG A 19 -16.69 1.18 -2.72
C ARG A 19 -15.76 1.91 -3.68
N ALA A 20 -16.07 1.88 -4.97
CA ALA A 20 -15.28 2.59 -6.00
C ALA A 20 -15.48 4.12 -5.99
N ALA A 21 -16.54 4.62 -5.34
CA ALA A 21 -16.91 6.03 -5.38
C ALA A 21 -15.78 7.01 -5.00
N PRO A 22 -14.94 6.76 -3.96
CA PRO A 22 -13.86 7.69 -3.63
C PRO A 22 -12.78 7.80 -4.70
N VAL A 23 -12.32 6.69 -5.28
CA VAL A 23 -11.31 6.70 -6.36
C VAL A 23 -11.86 7.29 -7.65
N VAL A 24 -13.13 7.03 -7.98
CA VAL A 24 -13.80 7.65 -9.14
C VAL A 24 -13.87 9.17 -8.98
N LYS A 25 -14.28 9.66 -7.81
CA LYS A 25 -14.30 11.10 -7.52
C LYS A 25 -12.91 11.71 -7.60
N ALA A 26 -11.89 11.01 -7.11
CA ALA A 26 -10.51 11.49 -7.16
C ALA A 26 -9.98 11.59 -8.60
N LEU A 27 -10.34 10.64 -9.47
CA LEU A 27 -10.01 10.68 -10.90
C LEU A 27 -10.72 11.82 -11.62
N GLN A 28 -12.01 12.04 -11.33
CA GLN A 28 -12.80 13.13 -11.93
C GLN A 28 -12.32 14.52 -11.51
N ALA A 29 -11.81 14.66 -10.27
CA ALA A 29 -11.26 15.90 -9.76
C ALA A 29 -9.80 16.16 -10.16
N MET A 30 -9.15 15.20 -10.82
CA MET A 30 -7.73 15.29 -11.15
C MET A 30 -7.51 16.24 -12.31
N VAL A 31 -6.49 17.10 -12.19
CA VAL A 31 -6.04 17.93 -13.31
C VAL A 31 -5.40 17.06 -14.38
N THR A 32 -5.62 17.41 -15.65
CA THR A 32 -4.93 16.75 -16.76
C THR A 32 -3.46 17.20 -16.77
N PRO A 33 -2.48 16.29 -16.76
CA PRO A 33 -1.08 16.65 -16.91
C PRO A 33 -0.83 17.40 -18.23
N PRO A 34 0.14 18.33 -18.29
CA PRO A 34 0.57 18.92 -19.55
C PRO A 34 1.09 17.86 -20.54
N ASP A 35 1.16 18.21 -21.82
CA ASP A 35 1.68 17.32 -22.86
C ASP A 35 3.10 16.83 -22.54
N GLY A 36 3.38 15.56 -22.81
CA GLY A 36 4.65 14.91 -22.45
C GLY A 36 4.86 14.66 -20.95
N CYS A 37 3.92 15.08 -20.09
CA CYS A 37 3.94 14.78 -18.66
C CYS A 37 2.94 13.68 -18.30
N CYS A 38 3.23 12.93 -17.23
CA CYS A 38 2.31 11.93 -16.71
C CYS A 38 2.42 11.78 -15.19
N PHE A 39 1.36 11.23 -14.60
CA PHE A 39 1.35 10.82 -13.21
C PHE A 39 2.01 9.47 -13.01
N VAL A 40 2.59 9.29 -11.83
CA VAL A 40 3.12 8.02 -11.34
C VAL A 40 2.21 7.52 -10.24
N ASN A 41 1.68 6.32 -10.40
CA ASN A 41 0.75 5.69 -9.47
C ASN A 41 1.46 4.53 -8.76
N TRP A 42 1.11 4.28 -7.50
CA TRP A 42 1.64 3.15 -6.73
C TRP A 42 0.60 2.69 -5.70
N LEU A 43 0.80 1.50 -5.12
CA LEU A 43 0.03 1.01 -3.98
C LEU A 43 0.75 1.35 -2.67
N ARG A 44 2.00 0.91 -2.52
CA ARG A 44 2.87 1.27 -1.38
C ARG A 44 4.23 1.74 -1.88
N ASN A 45 4.96 2.45 -1.03
CA ASN A 45 6.33 2.88 -1.29
C ASN A 45 7.20 2.55 -0.05
N HIS A 46 8.41 3.11 0.01
CA HIS A 46 9.36 2.91 1.11
C HIS A 46 9.03 3.73 2.37
N ASP A 47 7.91 4.45 2.35
CA ASP A 47 7.46 5.39 3.35
C ASP A 47 6.15 4.91 4.00
N GLU A 48 5.65 5.59 5.03
CA GLU A 48 4.28 5.38 5.49
C GLU A 48 3.25 5.71 4.39
N LEU A 49 2.07 5.13 4.52
CA LEU A 49 0.91 5.61 3.78
C LEU A 49 0.46 6.93 4.41
N ASP A 50 0.80 8.04 3.75
CA ASP A 50 0.32 9.36 4.12
C ASP A 50 -1.19 9.50 3.82
N LEU A 51 -1.96 10.02 4.77
CA LEU A 51 -3.41 10.21 4.70
C LEU A 51 -3.81 11.68 4.93
N GLU A 52 -2.87 12.61 4.82
CA GLU A 52 -3.17 14.03 4.94
C GLU A 52 -4.11 14.49 3.80
N GLY A 53 -5.06 15.39 4.09
CA GLY A 53 -5.92 16.01 3.08
C GLY A 53 -7.21 15.28 2.70
N ILE A 54 -7.48 14.04 3.17
CA ILE A 54 -8.74 13.33 2.87
C ILE A 54 -9.86 13.54 3.91
N GLY A 55 -9.61 14.36 4.93
CA GLY A 55 -10.51 14.63 6.04
C GLY A 55 -10.47 13.58 7.15
N GLU A 56 -10.67 14.04 8.39
CA GLU A 56 -10.46 13.25 9.60
C GLU A 56 -11.34 11.99 9.69
N ARG A 57 -12.59 12.06 9.22
CA ARG A 57 -13.49 10.90 9.20
C ARG A 57 -12.96 9.79 8.30
N ASN A 58 -12.52 10.15 7.10
CA ASN A 58 -12.00 9.20 6.11
C ASN A 58 -10.66 8.63 6.56
N LYS A 59 -9.77 9.50 7.07
CA LYS A 59 -8.49 9.09 7.66
C LYS A 59 -8.68 8.05 8.76
N ARG A 60 -9.56 8.31 9.73
CA ARG A 60 -9.88 7.35 10.80
C ARG A 60 -10.43 6.03 10.27
N GLN A 61 -11.23 6.06 9.21
CA GLN A 61 -11.75 4.85 8.59
C GLN A 61 -10.62 4.00 7.97
N VAL A 62 -9.72 4.64 7.22
CA VAL A 62 -8.57 3.96 6.59
C VAL A 62 -7.63 3.39 7.67
N ILE A 63 -7.30 4.18 8.69
CA ILE A 63 -6.46 3.72 9.82
C ILE A 63 -7.12 2.54 10.53
N ARG A 64 -8.39 2.62 10.89
CA ARG A 64 -9.09 1.51 11.56
C ARG A 64 -9.11 0.22 10.74
N THR A 65 -9.15 0.34 9.42
CA THR A 65 -9.20 -0.83 8.52
C THR A 65 -7.82 -1.47 8.36
N PHE A 66 -6.78 -0.66 8.14
CA PHE A 66 -5.47 -1.17 7.76
C PHE A 66 -4.41 -1.13 8.86
N ALA A 67 -4.63 -0.35 9.92
CA ALA A 67 -3.73 -0.16 11.05
C ALA A 67 -4.52 -0.08 12.38
N PRO A 68 -5.25 -1.15 12.76
CA PRO A 68 -6.05 -1.16 13.98
C PRO A 68 -5.20 -0.97 15.24
N ASP A 69 -3.97 -1.51 15.25
CA ASP A 69 -3.05 -1.35 16.37
C ASP A 69 -2.29 -0.02 16.29
N LYS A 70 -2.12 0.65 17.45
CA LYS A 70 -1.37 1.91 17.52
C LYS A 70 0.06 1.78 17.00
N SER A 71 0.68 0.61 17.17
CA SER A 71 2.02 0.32 16.66
C SER A 71 2.08 0.29 15.12
N MET A 72 0.97 0.09 14.42
CA MET A 72 0.93 0.08 12.94
C MET A 72 0.89 1.48 12.32
N SER A 73 0.76 2.52 13.15
CA SER A 73 0.74 3.92 12.74
C SER A 73 2.03 4.64 13.17
N VAL A 74 2.54 5.54 12.34
CA VAL A 74 3.68 6.42 12.68
C VAL A 74 3.19 7.85 12.75
N TYR A 75 3.61 8.56 13.79
CA TYR A 75 3.28 9.97 14.06
C TYR A 75 1.78 10.30 14.06
N GLN A 76 0.90 9.31 14.31
CA GLN A 76 -0.58 9.44 14.21
C GLN A 76 -1.09 9.95 12.83
N ARG A 77 -0.25 9.90 11.79
CA ARG A 77 -0.55 10.47 10.47
C ARG A 77 -0.64 9.42 9.38
N GLY A 78 0.21 8.39 9.43
CA GLY A 78 0.27 7.39 8.38
C GLY A 78 0.43 5.96 8.85
N VAL A 79 0.20 5.02 7.93
CA VAL A 79 0.25 3.57 8.16
C VAL A 79 1.59 3.02 7.70
N ARG A 80 2.36 2.40 8.59
CA ARG A 80 3.69 1.82 8.30
C ARG A 80 3.65 0.32 7.97
N ARG A 81 2.63 -0.09 7.23
CA ARG A 81 2.45 -1.49 6.81
C ARG A 81 2.72 -1.67 5.33
N ARG A 82 3.06 -2.90 4.95
CA ARG A 82 3.13 -3.35 3.55
C ARG A 82 1.74 -3.67 3.01
N LEU A 83 1.64 -3.80 1.68
CA LEU A 83 0.37 -4.11 1.02
C LEU A 83 -0.21 -5.45 1.49
N THR A 84 0.61 -6.50 1.50
CA THR A 84 0.17 -7.86 1.84
C THR A 84 -0.45 -7.95 3.23
N PRO A 85 0.20 -7.46 4.30
CA PRO A 85 -0.39 -7.49 5.64
C PRO A 85 -1.63 -6.60 5.77
N MET A 86 -1.73 -5.49 5.02
CA MET A 86 -2.93 -4.64 5.01
C MET A 86 -4.15 -5.34 4.38
N LEU A 87 -3.92 -6.31 3.49
CA LEU A 87 -4.98 -7.07 2.80
C LEU A 87 -5.10 -8.50 3.33
N ASP A 88 -4.60 -8.76 4.55
CA ASP A 88 -4.64 -10.07 5.23
C ASP A 88 -3.98 -11.23 4.45
N GLY A 89 -3.15 -10.91 3.45
CA GLY A 89 -2.60 -11.92 2.54
C GLY A 89 -3.63 -12.53 1.57
N ASP A 90 -4.83 -11.96 1.45
CA ASP A 90 -5.84 -12.42 0.50
C ASP A 90 -5.38 -12.12 -0.94
N THR A 91 -5.02 -13.17 -1.67
CA THR A 91 -4.52 -13.10 -3.04
C THR A 91 -5.52 -12.45 -3.99
N ARG A 92 -6.82 -12.60 -3.77
CA ARG A 92 -7.85 -11.96 -4.61
C ARG A 92 -7.87 -10.46 -4.42
N ARG A 93 -7.76 -9.99 -3.17
CA ARG A 93 -7.70 -8.56 -2.85
C ARG A 93 -6.40 -7.94 -3.35
N ILE A 94 -5.29 -8.64 -3.22
CA ILE A 94 -3.98 -8.18 -3.70
C ILE A 94 -3.98 -8.10 -5.23
N ALA A 95 -4.50 -9.12 -5.93
CA ALA A 95 -4.64 -9.10 -7.38
C ALA A 95 -5.55 -7.96 -7.84
N LEU A 96 -6.68 -7.73 -7.16
CA LEU A 96 -7.57 -6.60 -7.44
C LEU A 96 -6.86 -5.25 -7.28
N ALA A 97 -6.10 -5.05 -6.19
CA ALA A 97 -5.36 -3.81 -5.97
C ALA A 97 -4.34 -3.55 -7.09
N HIS A 98 -3.63 -4.59 -7.53
CA HIS A 98 -2.70 -4.50 -8.66
C HIS A 98 -3.42 -4.27 -9.99
N ALA A 99 -4.54 -4.94 -10.24
CA ALA A 99 -5.34 -4.74 -11.45
C ALA A 99 -5.84 -3.29 -11.54
N ILE A 100 -6.29 -2.72 -10.41
CA ILE A 100 -6.63 -1.29 -10.34
C ILE A 100 -5.41 -0.45 -10.66
N LEU A 101 -4.26 -0.66 -9.99
CA LEU A 101 -3.03 0.11 -10.23
C LEU A 101 -2.64 0.14 -11.73
N LEU A 102 -2.68 -1.02 -12.39
CA LEU A 102 -2.30 -1.17 -13.79
C LEU A 102 -3.32 -0.57 -14.77
N ALA A 103 -4.57 -0.40 -14.34
CA ALA A 103 -5.64 0.20 -15.13
C ALA A 103 -5.75 1.73 -14.96
N LEU A 104 -5.09 2.32 -13.96
CA LEU A 104 -5.13 3.76 -13.72
C LEU A 104 -4.33 4.55 -14.77
N PRO A 105 -4.77 5.75 -15.16
CA PRO A 105 -4.02 6.60 -16.08
C PRO A 105 -2.69 7.04 -15.47
N GLY A 106 -1.59 6.80 -16.18
CA GLY A 106 -0.24 7.13 -15.74
C GLY A 106 0.70 5.93 -15.75
N VAL A 107 1.86 6.07 -15.12
CA VAL A 107 2.87 5.02 -15.02
C VAL A 107 2.75 4.30 -13.68
N PRO A 108 2.49 2.99 -13.66
CA PRO A 108 2.46 2.21 -12.43
C PRO A 108 3.88 1.95 -11.91
N VAL A 109 4.08 2.13 -10.61
CA VAL A 109 5.30 1.78 -9.90
C VAL A 109 4.97 0.76 -8.81
N MET A 110 5.66 -0.37 -8.87
CA MET A 110 5.56 -1.45 -7.90
C MET A 110 6.74 -1.39 -6.93
N ARG A 111 6.45 -1.62 -5.65
CA ARG A 111 7.47 -1.69 -4.61
C ARG A 111 8.04 -3.11 -4.54
N TYR A 112 9.36 -3.24 -4.47
CA TYR A 112 10.01 -4.55 -4.36
C TYR A 112 9.40 -5.40 -3.24
N GLY A 113 9.23 -6.68 -3.52
CA GLY A 113 8.59 -7.63 -2.63
C GLY A 113 7.06 -7.64 -2.69
N ASP A 114 6.39 -6.60 -3.19
CA ASP A 114 4.92 -6.64 -3.33
C ASP A 114 4.52 -7.71 -4.37
N GLU A 115 5.35 -7.96 -5.38
CA GLU A 115 5.17 -9.01 -6.40
C GLU A 115 5.18 -10.44 -5.83
N ILE A 116 5.83 -10.65 -4.69
CA ILE A 116 5.90 -11.95 -3.99
C ILE A 116 5.13 -11.95 -2.67
N GLY A 117 4.32 -10.91 -2.41
CA GLY A 117 3.50 -10.85 -1.20
C GLY A 117 4.31 -10.65 0.09
N MET A 118 5.39 -9.87 0.04
CA MET A 118 6.27 -9.63 1.18
C MET A 118 5.56 -8.89 2.33
N GLY A 119 5.90 -9.25 3.57
CA GLY A 119 5.33 -8.68 4.79
C GLY A 119 6.13 -7.49 5.36
N ASP A 120 5.59 -6.91 6.43
CA ASP A 120 6.28 -5.91 7.25
C ASP A 120 6.85 -6.54 8.54
N ASP A 121 7.82 -5.85 9.16
CA ASP A 121 8.34 -6.17 10.49
C ASP A 121 8.14 -4.97 11.43
N LEU A 122 7.03 -4.98 12.18
CA LEU A 122 6.65 -3.89 13.06
C LEU A 122 7.54 -3.76 14.31
N SER A 123 8.43 -4.71 14.58
CA SER A 123 9.43 -4.60 15.66
C SER A 123 10.52 -3.59 15.34
N LEU A 124 10.76 -3.33 14.05
CA LEU A 124 11.72 -2.34 13.59
C LEU A 124 11.19 -0.92 13.81
N PRO A 125 12.07 0.05 14.10
CA PRO A 125 11.68 1.43 14.35
C PRO A 125 11.11 2.08 13.08
N GLU A 126 10.10 2.94 13.29
CA GLU A 126 9.58 3.85 12.26
C GLU A 126 9.27 3.16 10.91
N ARG A 127 9.87 3.68 9.82
CA ARG A 127 9.68 3.23 8.43
C ARG A 127 10.51 2.00 8.09
N TYR A 128 11.41 1.55 8.96
CA TYR A 128 12.20 0.34 8.69
C TYR A 128 11.34 -0.92 8.64
N ALA A 129 10.14 -0.88 9.24
CA ALA A 129 9.17 -1.96 9.15
C ALA A 129 8.80 -2.38 7.73
N VAL A 130 8.86 -1.45 6.75
CA VAL A 130 8.56 -1.73 5.34
C VAL A 130 9.82 -1.84 4.47
N ARG A 131 11.01 -1.77 5.06
CA ARG A 131 12.32 -1.77 4.38
C ARG A 131 13.14 -3.02 4.65
N THR A 132 12.48 -4.11 5.05
CA THR A 132 13.14 -5.41 5.26
C THR A 132 13.81 -5.92 3.98
N PRO A 133 14.88 -6.71 4.07
CA PRO A 133 15.58 -7.25 2.90
C PRO A 133 14.65 -8.05 1.99
N MET A 134 14.88 -8.00 0.67
CA MET A 134 14.16 -8.82 -0.30
C MET A 134 14.42 -10.31 -0.02
N PRO A 135 13.38 -11.15 0.18
CA PRO A 135 13.59 -12.56 0.39
C PRO A 135 13.98 -13.22 -0.94
N VAL A 136 15.26 -13.54 -1.08
CA VAL A 136 15.77 -14.40 -2.16
C VAL A 136 15.72 -15.87 -1.74
N VAL A 137 15.50 -16.78 -2.69
CA VAL A 137 15.54 -18.23 -2.42
C VAL A 137 16.95 -18.60 -1.95
N GLY A 138 17.09 -18.89 -0.66
CA GLY A 138 18.35 -19.27 -0.04
C GLY A 138 18.13 -19.88 1.35
N ARG A 139 18.79 -21.02 1.60
CA ARG A 139 18.73 -21.79 2.85
C ARG A 139 19.18 -20.94 4.06
N GLY A 140 18.27 -20.20 4.67
CA GLY A 140 18.58 -19.41 5.88
C GLY A 140 17.45 -18.54 6.45
N GLN A 141 16.39 -18.28 5.70
CA GLN A 141 15.34 -17.31 6.11
C GLN A 141 14.30 -17.81 7.13
N ARG A 142 14.47 -19.00 7.73
CA ARG A 142 13.59 -19.48 8.83
C ARG A 142 13.54 -18.53 10.04
N ARG A 143 14.50 -17.61 10.19
CA ARG A 143 14.55 -16.63 11.30
C ARG A 143 13.86 -15.30 11.03
N LEU A 144 13.57 -14.94 9.77
CA LEU A 144 13.02 -13.61 9.43
C LEU A 144 11.49 -13.57 9.44
N PHE A 145 10.82 -14.73 9.48
CA PHE A 145 9.36 -14.83 9.51
C PHE A 145 8.92 -15.88 10.54
N PRO A 146 8.81 -15.53 11.84
CA PRO A 146 8.21 -16.42 12.82
C PRO A 146 6.70 -16.51 12.56
N GLY A 147 6.23 -17.62 11.97
CA GLY A 147 4.80 -17.96 11.94
C GLY A 147 4.22 -18.44 10.60
N ARG A 148 4.91 -18.33 9.46
CA ARG A 148 4.40 -18.85 8.18
C ARG A 148 5.16 -20.10 7.74
N ARG A 149 4.68 -21.26 8.18
CA ARG A 149 5.02 -22.54 7.51
C ARG A 149 4.28 -22.57 6.17
N GLY A 150 5.01 -22.66 5.07
CA GLY A 150 4.53 -23.35 3.87
C GLY A 150 3.80 -22.55 2.79
N MET A 151 4.01 -21.24 2.64
CA MET A 151 3.41 -20.48 1.53
C MET A 151 4.48 -19.77 0.71
N ILE A 152 5.38 -20.54 0.11
CA ILE A 152 6.19 -20.09 -1.03
C ILE A 152 5.98 -21.17 -2.10
N CYS A 153 5.25 -20.80 -3.15
CA CYS A 153 5.10 -21.48 -4.44
C CYS A 153 5.00 -23.02 -4.43
N ARG A 154 3.78 -23.53 -4.61
CA ARG A 154 3.54 -24.64 -5.53
C ARG A 154 2.73 -24.11 -6.70
#